data_AF-A0A377V9Q5-F1
#
_entry.id   AF-A0A377V9Q5-F1
#
_cell.length_a   1.000
_cell.length_b   1.000
_cell.length_c   1.000
_cell.angle_alpha   90.00
_cell.angle_beta   90.00
_cell.angle_gamma   90.00
#
_symmetry.space_group_name_H-M   'P 1'
#
loop_
_entity.id
_entity.type
_entity.pdbx_description
1 polymer ?
#
loop_
_entity_poly.entity_id
_entity_poly.type
_entity_poly.pdbx_seq_one_letter_code
_entity_poly.pdbx_strand_id
1 'polypeptide(L)'
;MKHLFRHWRTSGAVIGSLLKKGSIAVLALLVVFLAGRIYESQRGPALHRWHTWSGNEMSAEEIDQATFAQYLAREKTIFADLQREVTEALPEEDKTPVNRFYRHSRVWPGQFKQDWNRSFVLMPLGKPRGSVVLLHGLTDSPYSVRYLAQLWQQRGYVAVVPRLPGHGTAPGR
;
A
#
# COMPACT_ATOMS: atom_id res chain seq x y z
N MET A 1 -28.78 -23.48 70.02
CA MET A 1 -28.19 -22.28 69.36
C MET A 1 -26.89 -22.55 68.59
N LYS A 2 -26.04 -23.53 68.94
CA LYS A 2 -24.77 -23.83 68.22
C LYS A 2 -24.94 -24.43 66.81
N HIS A 3 -26.07 -25.07 66.51
CA HIS A 3 -26.30 -25.70 65.20
C HIS A 3 -26.69 -24.73 64.07
N LEU A 4 -27.40 -23.62 64.37
CA LEU A 4 -27.76 -22.62 63.34
C LEU A 4 -26.55 -21.80 62.85
N PHE A 5 -25.61 -21.47 63.73
CA PHE A 5 -24.39 -20.74 63.37
C PHE A 5 -23.44 -21.55 62.46
N ARG A 6 -23.49 -22.89 62.54
CA ARG A 6 -22.64 -23.77 61.72
C ARG A 6 -23.10 -23.80 60.26
N HIS A 7 -24.42 -23.83 60.01
CA HIS A 7 -24.98 -23.76 58.65
C HIS A 7 -24.71 -22.42 57.97
N TRP A 8 -24.81 -21.30 58.68
CA TRP A 8 -24.54 -19.98 58.11
C TRP A 8 -23.08 -19.82 57.66
N ARG A 9 -22.14 -20.35 58.46
CA ARG A 9 -20.70 -20.29 58.19
C ARG A 9 -20.27 -21.20 57.03
N THR A 10 -20.91 -22.36 56.85
CA THR A 10 -20.68 -23.24 55.69
C THR A 10 -21.30 -22.67 54.42
N SER A 11 -22.48 -22.05 54.48
CA SER A 11 -23.12 -21.43 53.31
C SER A 11 -22.31 -20.23 52.79
N GLY A 12 -21.77 -19.38 53.66
CA GLY A 12 -20.89 -18.27 53.26
C GLY A 12 -19.58 -18.73 52.59
N ALA A 13 -18.99 -19.83 53.08
CA ALA A 13 -17.78 -20.40 52.49
C ALA A 13 -18.03 -21.03 51.11
N VAL A 14 -19.18 -21.68 50.91
CA VAL A 14 -19.61 -22.23 49.61
C VAL A 14 -19.88 -21.10 48.62
N ILE A 15 -20.61 -20.05 49.04
CA ILE A 15 -20.88 -18.87 48.21
C ILE A 15 -19.57 -18.17 47.80
N GLY A 16 -18.62 -17.97 48.73
CA GLY A 16 -17.31 -17.40 48.43
C GLY A 16 -16.48 -18.26 47.47
N SER A 17 -16.52 -19.58 47.62
CA SER A 17 -15.85 -20.52 46.70
C SER A 17 -16.44 -20.49 45.29
N LEU A 18 -17.77 -20.41 45.18
CA LEU A 18 -18.48 -20.28 43.89
C LEU A 18 -18.17 -18.94 43.22
N LEU A 19 -18.18 -17.83 43.97
CA LEU A 19 -17.80 -16.51 43.46
C LEU A 19 -16.36 -16.47 42.95
N LYS A 20 -15.41 -17.08 43.68
CA LYS A 20 -14.01 -17.20 43.26
C LYS A 20 -13.88 -17.99 41.96
N LYS A 21 -14.51 -19.17 41.88
CA LYS A 21 -14.50 -20.02 40.67
C LYS A 21 -15.13 -19.31 39.48
N GLY A 22 -16.26 -18.62 39.68
CA GLY A 22 -16.92 -17.81 38.66
C GLY A 22 -16.03 -16.67 38.17
N SER A 23 -15.36 -15.97 39.08
CA SER A 23 -14.42 -14.90 38.73
C SER A 23 -13.23 -15.41 37.92
N ILE A 24 -12.67 -16.57 38.30
CA ILE A 24 -11.59 -17.22 37.54
C ILE A 24 -12.08 -17.64 36.15
N ALA A 25 -13.28 -18.21 36.03
CA ALA A 25 -13.85 -18.60 34.75
C ALA A 25 -14.06 -17.38 33.83
N VAL A 26 -14.62 -16.29 34.37
CA VAL A 26 -14.79 -15.03 33.62
C VAL A 26 -13.45 -14.44 33.20
N LEU A 27 -12.45 -14.42 34.09
CA LEU A 27 -11.11 -13.94 33.76
C LEU A 27 -10.46 -14.81 32.68
N ALA A 28 -10.58 -16.14 32.75
CA ALA A 28 -10.07 -17.04 31.72
C ALA A 28 -10.74 -16.80 30.37
N LEU A 29 -12.07 -16.62 30.34
CA LEU A 29 -12.81 -16.27 29.13
C LEU A 29 -12.36 -14.92 28.57
N LEU A 30 -12.15 -13.92 29.42
CA LEU A 30 -11.64 -12.61 29.01
C LEU A 30 -10.23 -12.74 28.40
N VAL A 31 -9.34 -13.51 29.01
CA VAL A 31 -7.98 -13.73 28.49
C VAL A 31 -8.03 -14.44 27.14
N VAL A 32 -8.83 -15.49 26.97
CA VAL A 32 -8.99 -16.19 25.69
C VAL A 32 -9.57 -15.26 24.62
N PHE A 33 -10.58 -14.48 24.97
CA PHE A 33 -11.16 -13.49 24.07
C PHE A 33 -10.12 -12.45 23.63
N LEU A 34 -9.36 -11.87 24.56
CA LEU A 34 -8.32 -10.89 24.26
C LEU A 34 -7.20 -11.50 23.41
N ALA A 35 -6.77 -12.73 23.72
CA ALA A 35 -5.79 -13.46 22.90
C ALA A 35 -6.30 -13.66 21.46
N GLY A 36 -7.56 -14.06 21.29
CA GLY A 36 -8.20 -14.18 19.98
C GLY A 36 -8.27 -12.84 19.24
N ARG A 37 -8.61 -11.75 19.94
CA ARG A 37 -8.63 -10.40 19.35
C ARG A 37 -7.25 -9.90 18.93
N ILE A 38 -6.22 -10.16 19.73
CA ILE A 38 -4.82 -9.85 19.39
C ILE A 38 -4.43 -10.61 18.13
N TYR A 39 -4.71 -11.90 18.09
CA TYR A 39 -4.38 -12.75 16.95
C TYR A 39 -5.04 -12.29 15.65
N GLU A 40 -6.34 -12.03 15.67
CA GLU A 40 -7.07 -11.52 14.51
C GLU A 40 -6.62 -10.11 14.10
N SER A 41 -6.33 -9.23 15.07
CA SER A 41 -5.83 -7.89 14.77
C SER A 41 -4.43 -7.88 14.15
N GLN A 42 -3.60 -8.90 14.42
CA GLN A 42 -2.24 -8.99 13.88
C GLN A 42 -2.17 -9.64 12.50
N ARG A 43 -3.16 -10.43 12.10
CA ARG A 43 -3.20 -11.11 10.79
C ARG A 43 -3.49 -10.15 9.63
N GLY A 44 -4.34 -9.15 9.87
CA GLY A 44 -4.83 -8.26 8.84
C GLY A 44 -5.67 -8.96 7.76
N PRO A 45 -6.24 -8.20 6.80
CA PRO A 45 -6.93 -8.77 5.65
C PRO A 45 -5.98 -9.55 4.74
N ALA A 46 -6.54 -10.43 3.91
CA ALA A 46 -5.78 -11.09 2.85
C ALA A 46 -5.14 -10.06 1.91
N LEU A 47 -3.94 -10.38 1.40
CA LEU A 47 -3.28 -9.51 0.44
C LEU A 47 -4.06 -9.48 -0.87
N HIS A 48 -4.36 -8.28 -1.34
CA HIS A 48 -4.89 -8.07 -2.68
C HIS A 48 -3.82 -8.31 -3.75
N ARG A 49 -4.28 -8.51 -4.98
CA ARG A 49 -3.45 -8.79 -6.16
C ARG A 49 -2.33 -7.75 -6.37
N TRP A 50 -2.59 -6.47 -6.12
CA TRP A 50 -1.58 -5.41 -6.24
C TRP A 50 -0.54 -5.40 -5.10
N HIS A 51 -0.76 -6.09 -3.98
CA HIS A 51 0.23 -6.23 -2.91
C HIS A 51 1.28 -7.30 -3.23
N THR A 52 0.93 -8.28 -4.06
CA THR A 52 1.81 -9.40 -4.43
C THR A 52 2.40 -9.28 -5.83
N TRP A 53 1.88 -8.38 -6.65
CA TRP A 53 2.38 -8.14 -8.00
C TRP A 53 3.68 -7.34 -7.98
N SER A 54 4.57 -7.67 -8.91
CA SER A 54 5.81 -6.94 -9.14
C SER A 54 6.12 -6.80 -10.63
N GLY A 55 6.77 -5.70 -10.98
CA GLY A 55 7.23 -5.46 -12.35
C GLY A 55 8.59 -6.11 -12.59
N ASN A 56 8.87 -6.48 -13.85
CA ASN A 56 10.23 -6.81 -14.27
C ASN A 56 11.09 -5.53 -14.40
N GLU A 57 11.40 -4.93 -13.25
CA GLU A 57 12.21 -3.73 -13.14
C GLU A 57 13.66 -3.98 -13.63
N MET A 58 14.34 -2.92 -14.06
CA MET A 58 15.77 -3.00 -14.39
C MET A 58 16.62 -2.99 -13.10
N SER A 59 17.67 -3.82 -13.06
CA SER A 59 18.73 -3.71 -12.05
C SER A 59 19.57 -2.45 -12.26
N ALA A 60 20.39 -2.09 -11.27
CA ALA A 60 21.30 -0.96 -11.39
C ALA A 60 22.29 -1.14 -12.55
N GLU A 61 22.79 -2.36 -12.76
CA GLU A 61 23.70 -2.72 -13.85
C GLU A 61 23.00 -2.66 -15.21
N GLU A 62 21.75 -3.12 -15.31
CA GLU A 62 20.97 -2.98 -16.54
C GLU A 62 20.71 -1.51 -16.88
N ILE A 63 20.44 -0.66 -15.88
CA ILE A 63 20.24 0.78 -16.07
C ILE A 63 21.53 1.44 -16.56
N ASP A 64 22.69 1.10 -15.98
CA ASP A 64 23.99 1.66 -16.37
C ASP A 64 24.35 1.38 -17.83
N GLN A 65 23.86 0.26 -18.37
CA GLN A 65 24.08 -0.15 -19.76
C GLN A 65 22.93 0.25 -20.71
N ALA A 66 21.86 0.85 -20.19
CA ALA A 66 20.68 1.20 -20.97
C ALA A 66 20.69 2.65 -21.45
N THR A 67 20.25 2.86 -22.68
CA THR A 67 19.78 4.17 -23.12
C THR A 67 18.43 4.51 -22.46
N PHE A 68 18.12 5.79 -22.35
CA PHE A 68 16.82 6.22 -21.82
C PHE A 68 15.64 5.69 -22.65
N ALA A 69 15.82 5.48 -23.97
CA ALA A 69 14.79 4.86 -24.81
C ALA A 69 14.53 3.39 -24.42
N GLN A 70 15.57 2.61 -24.12
CA GLN A 70 15.44 1.24 -23.64
C GLN A 70 14.79 1.18 -22.25
N TYR A 71 15.12 2.12 -21.37
CA TYR A 71 14.47 2.28 -20.08
C TYR A 71 12.97 2.53 -20.21
N LEU A 72 12.56 3.48 -21.06
CA LEU A 72 11.15 3.76 -21.35
C LEU A 72 10.44 2.56 -22.01
N ALA A 73 11.13 1.78 -22.83
CA ALA A 73 10.57 0.56 -23.41
C ALA A 73 10.30 -0.50 -22.33
N ARG A 74 11.20 -0.69 -21.36
CA ARG A 74 10.96 -1.58 -20.22
C ARG A 74 9.80 -1.08 -19.37
N GLU A 75 9.76 0.22 -19.05
CA GLU A 75 8.65 0.82 -18.32
C GLU A 75 7.31 0.54 -19.02
N LYS A 76 7.25 0.70 -20.35
CA LYS A 76 6.04 0.41 -21.11
C LYS A 76 5.57 -1.04 -20.91
N THR A 77 6.49 -2.01 -20.94
CA THR A 77 6.19 -3.43 -20.68
C THR A 77 5.67 -3.64 -19.26
N ILE A 78 6.32 -3.06 -18.25
CA ILE A 78 5.91 -3.15 -16.84
C ILE A 78 4.47 -2.67 -16.65
N PHE A 79 4.09 -1.55 -17.28
CA PHE A 79 2.72 -1.05 -17.18
C PHE A 79 1.71 -1.89 -17.98
N ALA A 80 2.12 -2.52 -19.08
CA ALA A 80 1.28 -3.48 -19.79
C ALA A 80 1.02 -4.73 -18.92
N ASP A 81 2.04 -5.21 -18.21
CA ASP A 81 1.91 -6.33 -17.28
C ASP A 81 1.03 -5.94 -16.08
N LEU A 82 1.21 -4.76 -15.50
CA LEU A 82 0.33 -4.23 -14.45
C LEU A 82 -1.14 -4.18 -14.89
N GLN A 83 -1.37 -3.73 -16.12
CA GLN A 83 -2.71 -3.65 -16.68
C GLN A 83 -3.33 -5.05 -16.80
N ARG A 84 -2.62 -6.01 -17.40
CA ARG A 84 -3.07 -7.38 -17.63
C ARG A 84 -3.26 -8.16 -16.33
N GLU A 85 -2.29 -8.07 -15.42
CA GLU A 85 -2.19 -8.94 -14.25
C GLU A 85 -2.82 -8.36 -13.00
N VAL A 86 -3.11 -7.06 -12.96
CA VAL A 86 -3.77 -6.42 -11.81
C VAL A 86 -5.08 -5.77 -12.21
N THR A 87 -5.08 -4.87 -13.20
CA THR A 87 -6.26 -4.07 -13.54
C THR A 87 -7.37 -4.92 -14.18
N GLU A 88 -7.02 -5.81 -15.10
CA GLU A 88 -7.98 -6.65 -15.83
C GLU A 88 -8.39 -7.90 -15.05
N ALA A 89 -7.50 -8.39 -14.19
CA ALA A 89 -7.73 -9.56 -13.33
C ALA A 89 -8.23 -9.17 -11.93
N LEU A 90 -8.79 -7.97 -11.77
CA LEU A 90 -9.31 -7.46 -10.50
C LEU A 90 -10.62 -8.19 -10.15
N PRO A 91 -10.75 -8.78 -8.94
CA PRO A 91 -11.98 -9.45 -8.54
C PRO A 91 -13.11 -8.44 -8.32
N GLU A 92 -14.37 -8.88 -8.39
CA GLU A 92 -15.54 -7.98 -8.37
C GLU A 92 -15.62 -7.16 -7.08
N GLU A 93 -15.28 -7.75 -5.94
CA GLU A 93 -15.24 -7.09 -4.63
C GLU A 93 -14.26 -5.91 -4.57
N ASP A 94 -13.22 -5.92 -5.41
CA ASP A 94 -12.20 -4.88 -5.46
C ASP A 94 -12.54 -3.75 -6.46
N LYS A 95 -13.59 -3.90 -7.27
CA LYS A 95 -14.03 -2.90 -8.28
C LYS A 95 -14.81 -1.75 -7.64
N THR A 96 -14.13 -0.97 -6.81
CA THR A 96 -14.73 0.17 -6.09
C THR A 96 -14.47 1.50 -6.82
N PRO A 97 -15.32 2.53 -6.61
CA PRO A 97 -15.13 3.84 -7.24
C PRO A 97 -13.81 4.56 -6.91
N VAL A 98 -13.08 4.09 -5.91
CA VAL A 98 -11.81 4.67 -5.42
C VAL A 98 -10.61 3.71 -5.51
N ASN A 99 -10.76 2.53 -6.12
CA ASN A 99 -9.63 1.63 -6.35
C ASN A 99 -8.80 2.10 -7.56
N ARG A 100 -7.55 2.54 -7.35
CA ARG A 100 -6.65 3.01 -8.42
C ARG A 100 -6.34 1.98 -9.50
N PHE A 101 -6.56 0.69 -9.23
CA PHE A 101 -6.37 -0.40 -10.19
C PHE A 101 -7.66 -0.77 -10.93
N TYR A 102 -8.81 -0.18 -10.59
CA TYR A 102 -10.05 -0.41 -11.32
C TYR A 102 -10.23 0.64 -12.42
N ARG A 103 -10.31 0.21 -13.68
CA ARG A 103 -10.43 1.09 -14.87
C ARG A 103 -11.54 2.14 -14.77
N HIS A 104 -12.67 1.82 -14.13
CA HIS A 104 -13.81 2.74 -14.02
C HIS A 104 -13.85 3.52 -12.68
N SER A 105 -12.78 3.46 -11.89
CA SER A 105 -12.66 4.28 -10.68
C SER A 105 -12.31 5.72 -11.02
N ARG A 106 -12.61 6.64 -10.09
CA ARG A 106 -12.30 8.08 -10.22
C ARG A 106 -10.81 8.40 -10.12
N VAL A 107 -10.01 7.42 -9.69
CA VAL A 107 -8.58 7.59 -9.39
C VAL A 107 -7.70 6.67 -10.22
N TRP A 108 -8.26 5.99 -11.23
CA TRP A 108 -7.48 5.22 -12.19
C TRP A 108 -6.61 6.15 -13.05
N PRO A 109 -5.27 6.00 -13.04
CA PRO A 109 -4.38 6.93 -13.74
C PRO A 109 -4.60 7.01 -15.26
N GLY A 110 -5.06 5.92 -15.88
CA GLY A 110 -5.27 5.85 -17.33
C GLY A 110 -6.42 6.71 -17.86
N GLN A 111 -7.24 7.32 -17.00
CA GLN A 111 -8.28 8.26 -17.43
C GLN A 111 -7.79 9.70 -17.63
N PHE A 112 -6.62 10.04 -17.07
CA PHE A 112 -6.07 11.38 -17.19
C PHE A 112 -5.35 11.55 -18.53
N LYS A 113 -5.31 12.79 -19.04
CA LYS A 113 -4.59 13.12 -20.29
C LYS A 113 -3.12 12.69 -20.25
N GLN A 114 -2.52 12.72 -19.06
CA GLN A 114 -1.16 12.29 -18.79
C GLN A 114 -1.17 11.47 -17.51
N ASP A 115 -0.64 10.25 -17.59
CA ASP A 115 -0.33 9.43 -16.42
C ASP A 115 0.98 9.91 -15.82
N TRP A 116 0.87 10.73 -14.78
CA TRP A 116 2.02 11.30 -14.08
C TRP A 116 2.75 10.31 -13.16
N ASN A 117 2.34 9.03 -13.12
CA ASN A 117 3.12 7.99 -12.43
C ASN A 117 4.18 7.35 -13.33
N ARG A 118 4.22 7.72 -14.61
CA ARG A 118 5.20 7.27 -15.61
C ARG A 118 6.37 8.25 -15.72
N SER A 119 7.46 7.79 -16.32
CA SER A 119 8.54 8.68 -16.71
C SER A 119 8.02 9.76 -17.67
N PHE A 120 8.47 11.01 -17.50
CA PHE A 120 8.09 12.09 -18.41
C PHE A 120 9.23 13.09 -18.65
N VAL A 121 9.15 13.77 -19.80
CA VAL A 121 10.08 14.84 -20.19
C VAL A 121 9.27 16.08 -20.55
N LEU A 122 9.61 17.21 -19.94
CA LEU A 122 9.02 18.51 -20.28
C LEU A 122 10.04 19.36 -21.03
N MET A 123 9.69 19.74 -22.26
CA MET A 123 10.49 20.63 -23.10
C MET A 123 10.13 22.10 -22.83
N PRO A 124 11.12 23.02 -22.74
CA PRO A 124 10.85 24.44 -22.60
C PRO A 124 10.30 25.04 -23.90
N LEU A 125 9.59 26.18 -23.80
CA LEU A 125 9.16 26.97 -24.95
C LEU A 125 10.35 27.78 -25.48
N GLY A 126 11.25 27.14 -26.23
CA GLY A 126 12.43 27.78 -26.83
C GLY A 126 13.69 26.92 -26.76
N LYS A 127 14.84 27.52 -27.08
CA LYS A 127 16.14 26.84 -27.03
C LYS A 127 16.43 26.40 -25.59
N PRO A 128 16.67 25.10 -25.33
CA PRO A 128 17.03 24.65 -23.99
C PRO A 128 18.29 25.32 -23.45
N ARG A 129 18.22 25.81 -22.21
CA ARG A 129 19.36 26.35 -21.45
C ARG A 129 20.23 25.25 -20.84
N GLY A 130 19.66 24.06 -20.67
CA GLY A 130 20.26 22.90 -20.04
C GLY A 130 19.20 21.86 -19.73
N SER A 131 19.58 20.80 -19.02
CA SER A 131 18.68 19.77 -18.53
C SER A 131 18.75 19.65 -17.00
N VAL A 132 17.64 19.21 -16.40
CA VAL A 132 17.57 18.79 -15.00
C VAL A 132 16.96 17.39 -14.94
N VAL A 133 17.55 16.53 -14.12
CA VAL A 133 16.97 15.22 -13.80
C VAL A 133 16.42 15.29 -12.38
N LEU A 134 15.12 15.05 -12.24
CA LEU A 134 14.43 15.14 -10.94
C LEU A 134 14.07 13.73 -10.49
N LEU A 135 14.61 13.33 -9.34
CA LEU A 135 14.38 12.02 -8.75
C LEU A 135 13.35 12.13 -7.61
N HIS A 136 12.51 11.11 -7.49
CA HIS A 136 11.56 10.91 -6.39
C HIS A 136 12.00 9.68 -5.56
N GLY A 137 11.32 9.33 -4.45
CA GLY A 137 11.71 8.18 -3.63
C GLY A 137 10.78 7.82 -2.46
N LEU A 138 11.21 6.89 -1.60
CA LEU A 138 10.52 6.33 -0.43
C LEU A 138 9.17 5.64 -0.72
N THR A 139 8.14 6.41 -1.04
CA THR A 139 6.77 5.93 -1.34
C THR A 139 6.14 6.67 -2.52
N ASP A 140 6.92 7.46 -3.22
CA ASP A 140 6.43 8.45 -4.16
C ASP A 140 6.41 7.95 -5.63
N SER A 141 6.01 8.81 -6.55
CA SER A 141 6.06 8.57 -7.99
C SER A 141 6.57 9.83 -8.70
N PRO A 142 6.79 9.79 -10.03
CA PRO A 142 7.12 10.99 -10.81
C PRO A 142 6.16 12.17 -10.58
N TYR A 143 4.92 11.91 -10.16
CA TYR A 143 3.89 12.92 -9.92
C TYR A 143 4.30 13.96 -8.87
N SER A 144 4.98 13.58 -7.79
CA SER A 144 5.31 14.53 -6.70
C SER A 144 6.25 15.64 -7.13
N VAL A 145 7.18 15.33 -8.02
CA VAL A 145 8.15 16.30 -8.53
C VAL A 145 7.65 17.01 -9.79
N ARG A 146 6.39 16.76 -10.21
CA ARG A 146 5.77 17.42 -11.37
C ARG A 146 5.82 18.94 -11.28
N TYR A 147 5.56 19.51 -10.10
CA TYR A 147 5.58 20.97 -9.94
C TYR A 147 7.00 21.54 -10.13
N LEU A 148 8.03 20.82 -9.65
CA LEU A 148 9.43 21.18 -9.88
C LEU A 148 9.80 21.06 -11.35
N ALA A 149 9.35 20.00 -12.03
CA ALA A 149 9.57 19.82 -13.45
C ALA A 149 8.98 20.97 -14.28
N GLN A 150 7.74 21.37 -13.96
CA GLN A 150 7.08 22.52 -14.59
C GLN A 150 7.81 23.83 -14.30
N LEU A 151 8.31 24.02 -13.08
CA LEU A 151 9.10 25.19 -12.71
C LEU A 151 10.40 25.29 -13.52
N TRP A 152 11.11 24.17 -13.69
CA TRP A 152 12.33 24.13 -14.50
C TRP A 152 12.07 24.29 -16.00
N GLN A 153 10.97 23.70 -16.49
CA GLN A 153 10.49 23.92 -17.86
C GLN A 153 10.25 25.42 -18.13
N GLN A 154 9.55 26.11 -17.23
CA GLN A 154 9.30 27.56 -17.34
C GLN A 154 10.59 28.38 -17.29
N ARG A 155 11.63 27.88 -16.59
CA ARG A 155 12.96 28.50 -16.55
C ARG A 155 13.83 28.19 -17.77
N GLY A 156 13.32 27.45 -18.76
CA GLY A 156 14.03 27.17 -20.01
C GLY A 156 14.87 25.90 -19.99
N TYR A 157 14.65 24.98 -19.03
CA TYR A 157 15.36 23.70 -18.94
C TYR A 157 14.52 22.56 -19.49
N VAL A 158 15.17 21.54 -20.04
CA VAL A 158 14.55 20.22 -20.23
C VAL A 158 14.44 19.56 -18.86
N ALA A 159 13.22 19.30 -18.39
CA ALA A 159 13.01 18.57 -17.14
C ALA A 159 12.74 17.10 -17.44
N VAL A 160 13.64 16.22 -17.01
CA VAL A 160 13.52 14.76 -17.14
C VAL A 160 13.17 14.17 -15.79
N VAL A 161 12.08 13.40 -15.73
CA VAL A 161 11.61 12.75 -14.50
C VAL A 161 11.46 11.26 -14.78
N PRO A 162 12.47 10.43 -14.48
CA PRO A 162 12.37 8.98 -14.61
C PRO A 162 11.53 8.39 -13.47
N ARG A 163 10.73 7.36 -13.76
CA ARG A 163 10.05 6.54 -12.77
C ARG A 163 10.98 5.47 -12.23
N LEU A 164 11.55 5.69 -11.05
CA LEU A 164 12.47 4.74 -10.45
C LEU A 164 11.86 3.33 -10.26
N PRO A 165 12.67 2.26 -10.37
CA PRO A 165 12.25 0.91 -10.03
C PRO A 165 11.47 0.82 -8.71
N GLY A 166 10.39 0.03 -8.69
CA GLY A 166 9.54 -0.16 -7.50
C GLY A 166 8.63 1.02 -7.16
N HIS A 167 8.58 2.07 -7.99
CA HIS A 167 7.74 3.25 -7.78
C HIS A 167 6.75 3.45 -8.93
N GLY A 168 5.67 4.20 -8.67
CA GLY A 168 4.67 4.58 -9.69
C GLY A 168 3.72 3.46 -10.15
N THR A 169 4.00 2.20 -9.83
CA THR A 169 3.18 1.04 -10.23
C THR A 169 2.30 0.55 -9.06
N ALA A 170 2.49 -0.69 -8.61
CA ALA A 170 1.85 -1.27 -7.43
C ALA A 170 2.84 -1.26 -6.25
N PRO A 171 2.35 -1.32 -4.99
CA PRO A 171 3.22 -1.31 -3.80
C PRO A 171 3.99 -2.63 -3.57
N GLY A 172 3.74 -3.65 -4.39
CA GLY A 172 4.46 -4.94 -4.30
C GLY A 172 5.93 -4.82 -4.72
N ARG A 173 6.75 -5.76 -4.24
CA ARG A 173 8.21 -5.75 -4.33
C ARG A 173 8.75 -6.05 -5.71
#